data_AF-A0A2G9PLC3-F1
#
_entry.id   AF-A0A2G9PLC3-F1
#
_cell.length_a   1.000
_cell.length_b   1.000
_cell.length_c   1.000
_cell.angle_alpha   90.00
_cell.angle_beta   90.00
_cell.angle_gamma   90.00
#
_symmetry.space_group_name_H-M   'P 1'
#
loop_
_entity.id
_entity.type
_entity.pdbx_description
1 polymer ?
#
loop_
_entity_poly.entity_id
_entity_poly.type
_entity_poly.pdbx_seq_one_letter_code
_entity_poly.pdbx_strand_id
1 'polypeptide(L)'
;MSCNMPLVEQLLRGELIGLHARVVSSRNSYNAGIEGRVVYETRNTLTIQHGGREKRIIKKNCVLEFEFKNRRVIIKGDWLVARPEERTKSRVKLVK
;
A
#
# COMPACT_ATOMS: atom_id res chain seq x y z
N MET A 1 -25.38 -2.43 -14.22
CA MET A 1 -25.28 -1.70 -12.94
C MET A 1 -23.85 -1.22 -12.76
N SER A 2 -23.57 0.02 -13.17
CA SER A 2 -22.23 0.60 -13.09
C SER A 2 -21.90 0.93 -11.64
N CYS A 3 -21.35 -0.03 -10.90
CA CYS A 3 -20.98 0.18 -9.51
C CYS A 3 -19.74 1.07 -9.47
N ASN A 4 -19.92 2.34 -9.09
CA ASN A 4 -18.84 3.32 -8.99
C ASN A 4 -18.07 3.07 -7.69
N MET A 5 -17.18 2.07 -7.70
CA MET A 5 -16.30 1.76 -6.56
C MET A 5 -15.30 2.90 -6.33
N PRO A 6 -15.11 3.40 -5.09
CA PRO A 6 -14.10 4.40 -4.80
C PRO A 6 -12.68 3.93 -5.15
N LEU A 7 -11.82 4.85 -5.63
CA LEU A 7 -10.45 4.53 -6.06
C LEU A 7 -9.61 3.85 -4.97
N VAL A 8 -9.76 4.30 -3.72
CA VAL A 8 -9.09 3.71 -2.55
C VAL A 8 -9.49 2.24 -2.37
N GLU A 9 -10.77 1.92 -2.52
CA GLU A 9 -11.26 0.55 -2.35
C GLU A 9 -10.77 -0.37 -3.46
N GLN A 10 -10.68 0.15 -4.69
CA GLN A 10 -10.08 -0.58 -5.81
C GLN A 10 -8.59 -0.86 -5.58
N LEU A 11 -7.84 0.10 -5.04
CA LEU A 11 -6.43 -0.10 -4.67
C LEU A 11 -6.29 -1.15 -3.57
N LEU A 12 -7.08 -1.04 -2.49
CA LEU A 12 -7.00 -1.93 -1.34
C LEU A 12 -7.30 -3.39 -1.69
N ARG A 13 -8.17 -3.65 -2.68
CA ARG A 13 -8.50 -4.99 -3.17
C ARG A 13 -7.65 -5.43 -4.38
N GLY A 14 -6.84 -4.53 -4.92
CA GLY A 14 -6.06 -4.75 -6.13
C GLY A 14 -4.70 -5.39 -5.87
N GLU A 15 -3.97 -5.61 -6.96
CA GLU A 15 -2.56 -6.00 -6.91
C GLU A 15 -1.71 -4.79 -6.55
N LEU A 16 -0.83 -4.94 -5.54
CA LEU A 16 0.09 -3.89 -5.13
C LEU A 16 1.48 -4.10 -5.74
N ILE A 17 1.86 -5.34 -6.03
CA ILE A 17 3.12 -5.66 -6.68
C ILE A 17 3.14 -5.00 -8.05
N GLY A 18 4.23 -4.29 -8.33
CA GLY A 18 4.43 -3.57 -9.57
C GLY A 18 3.97 -2.12 -9.54
N LEU A 19 3.20 -1.67 -8.53
CA LEU A 19 2.86 -0.26 -8.35
C LEU A 19 4.06 0.54 -7.84
N HIS A 20 4.13 1.82 -8.21
CA HIS A 20 5.04 2.77 -7.57
C HIS A 20 4.44 3.21 -6.23
N ALA A 21 5.22 3.12 -5.16
CA ALA A 21 4.81 3.46 -3.81
C ALA A 21 5.86 4.32 -3.11
N ARG A 22 5.41 5.20 -2.23
CA ARG A 22 6.25 6.05 -1.37
C ARG A 22 5.78 5.98 0.08
N VAL A 23 6.73 5.86 1.00
CA VAL A 23 6.48 5.98 2.43
C VAL A 23 6.44 7.46 2.79
N VAL A 24 5.24 7.98 3.05
CA VAL A 24 5.02 9.37 3.46
C VAL A 24 5.45 9.56 4.92
N SER A 25 5.05 8.63 5.79
CA SER A 25 5.46 8.60 7.18
C SER A 25 5.41 7.18 7.73
N SER A 26 6.18 6.90 8.78
CA SER A 26 6.18 5.62 9.47
C SER A 26 6.63 5.82 10.90
N ARG A 27 6.20 4.92 11.80
CA ARG A 27 6.73 4.86 13.17
C ARG A 27 8.27 4.76 13.20
N ASN A 28 8.86 4.07 12.22
CA ASN A 28 10.29 4.14 12.00
C ASN A 28 10.58 5.29 11.03
N SER A 29 11.09 6.40 11.54
CA SER A 29 11.35 7.62 10.75
C SER A 29 12.37 7.41 9.63
N TYR A 30 13.28 6.44 9.75
CA TYR A 30 14.22 6.08 8.68
C TYR A 30 13.55 5.51 7.43
N ASN A 31 12.29 5.09 7.52
CA ASN A 31 11.53 4.63 6.37
C ASN A 31 10.91 5.78 5.57
N ALA A 32 10.78 6.98 6.14
CA ALA A 32 10.15 8.10 5.46
C ALA A 32 10.97 8.51 4.22
N GLY A 33 10.29 8.72 3.10
CA GLY A 33 10.93 9.05 1.83
C GLY A 33 11.41 7.84 1.02
N ILE A 34 11.36 6.61 1.55
CA ILE A 34 11.58 5.41 0.73
C ILE A 34 10.50 5.35 -0.33
N GLU A 35 10.92 5.32 -1.59
CA GLU A 35 10.03 5.25 -2.75
C GLU A 35 10.56 4.33 -3.85
N GLY A 36 9.66 3.80 -4.65
CA GLY A 36 10.01 2.95 -5.78
C GLY A 36 8.94 1.91 -6.06
N ARG A 37 9.30 0.87 -6.81
CA ARG A 37 8.36 -0.17 -7.20
C ARG A 37 8.17 -1.20 -6.09
N VAL A 38 6.94 -1.57 -5.79
CA VAL A 38 6.64 -2.71 -4.91
C VAL A 38 7.03 -4.00 -5.64
N VAL A 39 7.90 -4.80 -5.04
CA VAL A 39 8.37 -6.08 -5.63
C VAL A 39 7.83 -7.30 -4.89
N TYR A 40 7.39 -7.13 -3.66
CA TYR A 40 6.84 -8.22 -2.87
C TYR A 40 5.87 -7.71 -1.78
N GLU A 41 4.89 -8.53 -1.43
CA GLU A 41 3.94 -8.26 -0.36
C GLU A 41 3.79 -9.50 0.53
N THR A 42 3.75 -9.29 1.84
CA THR A 42 3.31 -10.28 2.80
C THR A 42 2.12 -9.74 3.58
N ARG A 43 1.56 -10.52 4.52
CA ARG A 43 0.48 -10.06 5.40
C ARG A 43 0.78 -8.72 6.07
N ASN A 44 2.01 -8.54 6.56
CA ASN A 44 2.38 -7.41 7.41
C ASN A 44 3.38 -6.44 6.76
N THR A 45 4.00 -6.82 5.64
CA THR A 45 5.09 -6.04 5.02
C THR A 45 4.89 -5.83 3.53
N LEU A 46 5.49 -4.74 3.03
CA LEU A 46 5.71 -4.47 1.61
C LEU A 46 7.21 -4.35 1.36
N THR A 47 7.72 -4.92 0.29
CA THR A 47 9.10 -4.72 -0.15
C THR A 47 9.10 -3.73 -1.31
N ILE A 48 9.81 -2.62 -1.15
CA ILE A 48 9.97 -1.57 -2.17
C ILE A 48 11.40 -1.61 -2.70
N GLN A 49 11.56 -1.64 -4.02
CA GLN A 49 12.85 -1.49 -4.70
C GLN A 49 13.21 0.00 -4.75
N HIS A 50 14.16 0.42 -3.94
CA HIS A 50 14.60 1.82 -3.79
C HIS A 50 16.10 1.94 -4.02
N GLY A 51 16.51 2.74 -5.00
CA GLY A 51 17.94 2.99 -5.30
C GLY A 51 18.75 1.71 -5.55
N GLY A 52 18.15 0.73 -6.24
CA GLY A 52 18.81 -0.56 -6.51
C GLY A 52 18.82 -1.56 -5.34
N ARG A 53 18.18 -1.24 -4.20
CA ARG A 53 18.10 -2.13 -3.03
C ARG A 53 16.65 -2.40 -2.63
N GLU A 54 16.40 -3.60 -2.11
CA GLU A 54 15.11 -3.92 -1.51
C GLU A 54 14.99 -3.34 -0.10
N LYS A 55 13.86 -2.68 0.18
CA LYS A 55 13.51 -2.12 1.48
C LYS A 55 12.20 -2.70 1.96
N ARG A 56 12.26 -3.44 3.08
CA ARG A 56 11.07 -4.04 3.68
C ARG A 56 10.42 -3.09 4.66
N ILE A 57 9.20 -2.68 4.34
CA ILE A 57 8.39 -1.71 5.09
C ILE A 57 7.29 -2.46 5.83
N ILE A 58 7.15 -2.19 7.13
CA ILE A 58 6.02 -2.67 7.92
C ILE A 58 4.80 -1.81 7.60
N LYS A 59 3.68 -2.48 7.28
CA LYS A 59 2.41 -1.82 6.93
C LYS A 59 1.76 -1.10 8.12
N LYS A 60 1.89 -1.67 9.32
CA LYS A 60 1.31 -1.10 10.55
C LYS A 60 1.96 0.23 10.90
N ASN A 61 1.17 1.24 11.25
CA ASN A 61 1.64 2.58 11.62
C ASN A 61 2.50 3.25 10.52
N CYS A 62 2.15 3.07 9.25
CA CYS A 62 2.74 3.85 8.16
C CYS A 62 1.66 4.50 7.30
N VAL A 63 2.03 5.59 6.63
CA VAL A 63 1.24 6.24 5.60
C VAL A 63 1.96 6.02 4.28
N LEU A 64 1.24 5.45 3.32
CA LEU A 64 1.75 5.08 2.01
C LEU A 64 1.02 5.87 0.94
N GLU A 65 1.77 6.38 -0.02
CA GLU A 65 1.27 6.92 -1.27
C GLU A 65 1.50 5.89 -2.37
N PHE A 66 0.49 5.62 -3.19
CA PHE A 66 0.59 4.76 -4.37
C PHE A 66 0.24 5.54 -5.63
N GLU A 67 0.98 5.29 -6.71
CA GLU A 67 0.56 5.67 -8.07
C GLU A 67 -0.38 4.58 -8.61
N PHE A 68 -1.66 4.91 -8.72
CA PHE A 68 -2.69 3.98 -9.14
C PHE A 68 -3.67 4.65 -10.09
N LYS A 69 -3.83 4.07 -11.29
CA LYS A 69 -4.70 4.60 -12.38
C LYS A 69 -4.42 6.08 -12.68
N ASN A 70 -3.14 6.43 -12.84
CA ASN A 70 -2.65 7.79 -13.11
C ASN A 70 -3.03 8.83 -12.03
N ARG A 71 -3.24 8.37 -10.79
CA ARG A 71 -3.54 9.21 -9.64
C ARG A 71 -2.68 8.81 -8.46
N ARG A 72 -2.40 9.76 -7.56
CA ARG A 72 -1.76 9.50 -6.28
C ARG A 72 -2.83 9.21 -5.23
N VAL A 73 -2.68 8.09 -4.53
CA VAL A 73 -3.64 7.62 -3.52
C VAL A 73 -2.89 7.42 -2.22
N ILE A 74 -3.23 8.22 -1.20
CA ILE A 74 -2.63 8.14 0.14
C ILE A 74 -3.53 7.31 1.04
N ILE A 75 -2.96 6.30 1.69
CA ILE A 75 -3.68 5.41 2.60
C ILE A 75 -2.86 5.13 3.86
N LYS A 76 -3.55 4.76 4.94
CA LYS A 76 -2.91 4.15 6.12
C LYS A 76 -2.51 2.72 5.76
N GLY A 77 -1.26 2.36 5.98
CA GLY A 77 -0.78 1.00 5.76
C GLY A 77 -1.49 -0.02 6.66
N ASP A 78 -2.08 0.40 7.79
CA ASP A 78 -2.94 -0.42 8.63
C ASP A 78 -4.11 -1.04 7.87
N TRP A 79 -4.61 -0.38 6.82
CA TRP A 79 -5.67 -0.92 5.94
C TRP A 79 -5.19 -2.05 5.02
N LEU A 80 -3.87 -2.20 4.85
CA LEU A 80 -3.25 -3.25 4.07
C LEU A 80 -2.80 -4.46 4.91
N VAL A 81 -3.02 -4.46 6.23
CA VAL A 81 -2.61 -5.56 7.13
C VAL A 81 -3.52 -6.77 6.92
N ALA A 82 -3.26 -7.49 5.84
CA ALA A 82 -3.89 -8.72 5.40
C ALA A 82 -3.04 -9.29 4.25
N ARG A 83 -3.17 -10.59 3.96
CA ARG A 83 -2.56 -11.16 2.74
C ARG A 83 -3.30 -10.64 1.49
N PRO A 84 -2.65 -10.61 0.31
CA PRO A 84 -3.29 -10.17 -0.94
C PRO A 84 -4.66 -10.82 -1.19
N GLU A 85 -4.77 -12.14 -0.99
CA GLU A 85 -5.99 -12.90 -1.17
C GLU A 85 -7.08 -12.62 -0.13
N GLU A 86 -6.69 -12.20 1.08
CA GLU A 86 -7.59 -11.81 2.16
C GLU A 86 -8.15 -10.39 1.91
N ARG A 87 -7.39 -9.53 1.23
CA ARG A 87 -7.80 -8.15 0.89
C ARG A 87 -8.98 -8.12 -0.08
N THR A 88 -9.05 -9.04 -1.04
CA THR A 88 -10.12 -9.09 -2.06
C THR A 88 -11.52 -9.32 -1.47
N LYS A 89 -11.60 -10.05 -0.35
CA LYS A 89 -12.88 -10.44 0.29
C LYS A 89 -13.30 -9.52 1.44
N SER A 90 -12.38 -8.70 1.94
CA SER A 90 -12.60 -7.93 3.16
C SER A 90 -13.29 -6.60 2.86
N ARG A 91 -14.40 -6.32 3.55
CA ARG A 91 -14.89 -4.95 3.73
C ARG A 91 -13.88 -4.22 4.61
N VAL A 92 -12.89 -3.57 4.01
CA VAL A 92 -11.92 -2.77 4.77
C VAL A 92 -12.70 -1.77 5.61
N LYS A 93 -12.61 -1.91 6.94
CA LYS A 93 -13.18 -0.92 7.86
C LYS A 93 -12.33 0.34 7.73
N LEU A 94 -12.76 1.26 6.89
CA LEU A 94 -12.30 2.65 6.90
C LEU A 94 -12.72 3.22 8.26
N VAL A 95 -11.86 3.08 9.27
CA VAL A 95 -12.09 3.73 10.56
C VAL A 95 -11.87 5.23 10.30
N LYS A 96 -12.96 6.00 10.43
CA LYS A 96 -12.98 7.46 10.31
C LYS A 96 -11.94 8.09 11.25
#